data_AF-A0A7X7GX46-F1
#
_entry.id   AF-A0A7X7GX46-F1
#
_cell.length_a   1.000
_cell.length_b   1.000
_cell.length_c   1.000
_cell.angle_alpha   90.00
_cell.angle_beta   90.00
_cell.angle_gamma   90.00
#
_symmetry.space_group_name_H-M   'P 1'
#
loop_
_entity.id
_entity.type
_entity.pdbx_description
1 polymer ?
#
loop_
_entity_poly.entity_id
_entity_poly.type
_entity_poly.pdbx_seq_one_letter_code
_entity_poly.pdbx_strand_id
1 'polypeptide(L)'
;MLSSRRALGFLASAVDRMATAAVRMGRTTPWSPEGDDLLSLYESIAGFYEAREASFFPEPAPIEPWAVRRGDATDLSWPSHHELLDRAVAAELSSYVANTACQVRLRSRLDEQGRRRPVAVFIHGYLAGTYAVEERIWPLERLDRLGFDTALFTLPFHGLRAVTGTRSSPPFPGRDPAINIETFRQAVCDLRDFLGWLRREGHPAVGLVGMSLGGYTAALTATVDPDLAFLVPVIPLACLVDFAVEQGHLPIGSPSALRLERALRRAYGLVSPCCRPPRIEGRRVLVIGARADQITRVNHARRLAHHFSAPLHVWPGGHLVQWGRAEAFARLTDHLGAAVRLPKD
;
A
#
# COMPACT_ATOMS: atom_id res chain seq x y z
N MET A 1 3.42 -21.82 -27.80
CA MET A 1 3.61 -20.75 -26.79
C MET A 1 2.34 -20.33 -26.04
N LEU A 2 1.14 -20.32 -26.65
CA LEU A 2 -0.12 -20.00 -25.94
C LEU A 2 -0.54 -21.06 -24.90
N SER A 3 -0.32 -22.35 -25.20
CA SER A 3 -0.67 -23.46 -24.30
C SER A 3 0.14 -23.45 -22.99
N SER A 4 1.45 -23.18 -23.07
CA SER A 4 2.32 -23.10 -21.89
C SER A 4 2.02 -21.89 -20.99
N ARG A 5 1.68 -20.73 -21.58
CA ARG A 5 1.25 -19.55 -20.81
C ARG A 5 -0.07 -19.78 -20.05
N ARG A 6 -1.02 -20.51 -20.64
CA ARG A 6 -2.28 -20.90 -19.98
C ARG A 6 -2.05 -21.87 -18.81
N ALA A 7 -1.20 -22.87 -18.99
CA ALA A 7 -0.84 -23.82 -17.94
C ALA A 7 -0.16 -23.13 -16.73
N LEU A 8 0.75 -22.18 -16.98
CA LEU A 8 1.42 -21.41 -15.93
C LEU A 8 0.45 -20.47 -15.19
N GLY A 9 -0.48 -19.83 -15.90
CA GLY A 9 -1.54 -19.04 -15.26
C GLY A 9 -2.45 -19.89 -14.35
N PHE A 10 -2.78 -21.12 -14.77
CA PHE A 10 -3.54 -22.05 -13.94
C PHE A 10 -2.81 -22.41 -12.64
N LEU A 11 -1.49 -22.69 -12.72
CA LEU A 11 -0.66 -23.00 -11.55
C LEU A 11 -0.57 -21.81 -10.57
N ALA A 12 -0.32 -20.60 -11.09
CA ALA A 12 -0.28 -19.38 -10.26
C ALA A 12 -1.61 -19.15 -9.53
N SER A 13 -2.73 -19.31 -10.24
CA SER A 13 -4.08 -19.21 -9.70
C SER A 13 -4.36 -20.27 -8.62
N ALA A 14 -3.82 -21.49 -8.78
CA ALA A 14 -3.96 -22.56 -7.79
C ALA A 14 -3.20 -22.25 -6.49
N VAL A 15 -1.97 -21.72 -6.59
CA VAL A 15 -1.17 -21.32 -5.42
C VAL A 15 -1.84 -20.20 -4.64
N ASP A 16 -2.35 -19.17 -5.33
CA ASP A 16 -3.08 -18.08 -4.68
C ASP A 16 -4.33 -18.61 -3.94
N ARG A 17 -5.10 -19.53 -4.55
CA ARG A 17 -6.26 -20.18 -3.91
C ARG A 17 -5.86 -21.00 -2.68
N MET A 18 -4.76 -21.74 -2.74
CA MET A 18 -4.24 -22.52 -1.61
C MET A 18 -3.83 -21.62 -0.45
N ALA A 19 -3.14 -20.51 -0.72
CA ALA A 19 -2.76 -19.53 0.30
C ALA A 19 -3.99 -18.90 0.96
N THR A 20 -4.98 -18.47 0.17
CA THR A 20 -6.27 -17.99 0.68
C THR A 20 -6.97 -19.04 1.54
N ALA A 21 -7.03 -20.30 1.09
CA ALA A 21 -7.67 -21.38 1.84
C ALA A 21 -6.95 -21.68 3.17
N ALA A 22 -5.62 -21.68 3.19
CA ALA A 22 -4.82 -21.86 4.41
C ALA A 22 -5.06 -20.74 5.43
N VAL A 23 -5.15 -19.47 4.98
CA VAL A 23 -5.52 -18.33 5.84
C VAL A 23 -6.92 -18.48 6.41
N ARG A 24 -7.87 -19.06 5.66
CA ARG A 24 -9.22 -19.38 6.18
C ARG A 24 -9.20 -20.51 7.21
N MET A 25 -8.43 -21.58 6.96
CA MET A 25 -8.37 -22.78 7.82
C MET A 25 -7.57 -22.58 9.12
N GLY A 26 -6.52 -21.74 9.11
CA GLY A 26 -5.70 -21.44 10.29
C GLY A 26 -6.41 -20.59 11.35
N ARG A 27 -7.67 -20.22 11.13
CA ARG A 27 -8.50 -19.42 12.05
C ARG A 27 -9.41 -20.34 12.84
N THR A 28 -8.89 -20.91 13.93
CA THR A 28 -9.60 -21.86 14.80
C THR A 28 -10.52 -21.22 15.84
N THR A 29 -10.59 -19.89 15.93
CA THR A 29 -11.51 -19.18 16.84
C THR A 29 -12.58 -18.41 16.06
N PRO A 30 -13.85 -18.87 16.08
CA PRO A 30 -14.97 -18.08 15.63
C PRO A 30 -15.22 -16.99 16.68
N TRP A 31 -14.51 -15.87 16.57
CA TRP A 31 -14.96 -14.64 17.23
C TRP A 31 -16.13 -14.09 16.42
N SER A 32 -17.32 -14.20 17.01
CA SER A 32 -18.56 -13.63 16.49
C SER A 32 -19.22 -12.90 17.67
N PRO A 33 -19.14 -11.56 17.75
CA PRO A 33 -20.22 -10.82 18.37
C PRO A 33 -21.49 -11.17 17.59
N GLU A 34 -22.59 -11.39 18.28
CA GLU A 34 -23.89 -11.59 17.62
C GLU A 34 -24.20 -10.36 16.75
N GLY A 35 -24.91 -10.56 15.64
CA GLY A 35 -24.91 -9.62 14.51
C GLY A 35 -25.22 -8.15 14.81
N ASP A 36 -25.96 -7.86 15.89
CA ASP A 36 -26.30 -6.50 16.31
C ASP A 36 -25.16 -5.79 17.08
N ASP A 37 -24.33 -6.53 17.81
CA ASP A 37 -23.15 -5.99 18.51
C ASP A 37 -22.07 -5.55 17.50
N LEU A 38 -21.84 -6.36 16.47
CA LEU A 38 -20.85 -6.06 15.44
C LEU A 38 -21.29 -4.88 14.56
N LEU A 39 -22.59 -4.80 14.25
CA LEU A 39 -23.14 -3.64 13.53
C LEU A 39 -22.95 -2.35 14.34
N SER A 40 -23.32 -2.38 15.62
CA SER A 40 -23.16 -1.25 16.54
C SER A 40 -21.70 -0.80 16.65
N LEU A 41 -20.76 -1.76 16.71
CA LEU A 41 -19.32 -1.48 16.69
C LEU A 41 -18.91 -0.73 15.42
N TYR A 42 -19.28 -1.24 14.24
CA TYR A 42 -18.90 -0.59 12.97
C TYR A 42 -19.54 0.78 12.79
N GLU A 43 -20.78 0.97 13.24
CA GLU A 43 -21.43 2.28 13.23
C GLU A 43 -20.76 3.27 14.18
N SER A 44 -20.35 2.81 15.37
CA SER A 44 -19.59 3.62 16.33
C SER A 44 -18.23 4.03 15.76
N ILE A 45 -17.49 3.10 15.16
CA ILE A 45 -16.20 3.38 14.49
C ILE A 45 -16.41 4.38 13.36
N ALA A 46 -17.43 4.18 12.50
CA ALA A 46 -17.76 5.09 11.42
C ALA A 46 -18.03 6.51 11.94
N GLY A 47 -18.94 6.68 12.91
CA GLY A 47 -19.27 7.99 13.46
C GLY A 47 -18.06 8.68 14.12
N PHE A 48 -17.19 7.91 14.79
CA PHE A 48 -15.98 8.46 15.40
C PHE A 48 -15.03 9.09 14.37
N TYR A 49 -14.74 8.39 13.27
CA TYR A 49 -13.81 8.89 12.26
C TYR A 49 -14.44 9.90 11.31
N GLU A 50 -15.71 9.73 10.91
CA GLU A 50 -16.43 10.69 10.07
C GLU A 50 -16.47 12.09 10.71
N ALA A 51 -16.67 12.17 12.03
CA ALA A 51 -16.63 13.44 12.77
C ALA A 51 -15.26 14.16 12.74
N ARG A 52 -14.21 13.49 12.25
CA ARG A 52 -12.83 13.99 12.18
C ARG A 52 -12.30 14.08 10.74
N GLU A 53 -13.16 13.95 9.73
CA GLU A 53 -12.75 13.94 8.32
C GLU A 53 -11.82 15.11 7.94
N ALA A 54 -12.15 16.32 8.39
CA ALA A 54 -11.42 17.54 8.05
C ALA A 54 -9.97 17.56 8.57
N SER A 55 -9.69 16.90 9.70
CA SER A 55 -8.36 16.85 10.33
C SER A 55 -7.73 15.46 10.28
N PHE A 56 -8.36 14.50 9.59
CA PHE A 56 -7.94 13.10 9.60
C PHE A 56 -6.54 12.92 9.03
N PHE A 57 -6.20 13.57 7.91
CA PHE A 57 -4.84 13.63 7.39
C PHE A 57 -4.26 15.04 7.60
N PRO A 58 -3.38 15.25 8.60
CA PRO A 58 -2.75 16.55 8.82
C PRO A 58 -1.78 16.93 7.69
N GLU A 59 -1.32 18.18 7.66
CA GLU A 59 -0.20 18.58 6.79
C GLU A 59 1.08 17.81 7.13
N PRO A 60 1.97 17.53 6.15
CA PRO A 60 3.20 16.79 6.40
C PRO A 60 4.12 17.58 7.32
N ALA A 61 4.69 16.88 8.30
CA ALA A 61 5.66 17.43 9.21
C ALA A 61 7.08 17.36 8.61
N PRO A 62 7.95 18.35 8.87
CA PRO A 62 9.36 18.23 8.54
C PRO A 62 9.99 17.11 9.38
N ILE A 63 10.81 16.29 8.72
CA ILE A 63 11.60 15.24 9.37
C ILE A 63 13.10 15.50 9.24
N GLU A 64 13.85 14.97 10.19
CA GLU A 64 15.31 14.91 10.23
C GLU A 64 15.74 13.44 10.42
N PRO A 65 15.86 12.67 9.33
CA PRO A 65 16.15 11.25 9.43
C PRO A 65 17.59 11.01 9.87
N TRP A 66 17.76 10.09 10.83
CA TRP A 66 19.05 9.50 11.11
C TRP A 66 19.43 8.55 9.97
N ALA A 67 20.68 8.65 9.51
CA ALA A 67 21.16 8.01 8.31
C ALA A 67 22.32 7.05 8.60
N VAL A 68 22.22 5.82 8.14
CA VAL A 68 23.29 4.81 8.25
C VAL A 68 23.62 4.25 6.86
N ARG A 69 24.87 4.42 6.43
CA ARG A 69 25.34 3.94 5.13
C ARG A 69 25.38 2.40 5.09
N ARG A 70 24.93 1.83 3.97
CA ARG A 70 24.88 0.39 3.65
C ARG A 70 25.32 0.17 2.21
N GLY A 71 26.63 0.14 1.96
CA GLY A 71 27.15 0.04 0.60
C GLY A 71 26.71 1.24 -0.24
N ASP A 72 25.95 1.00 -1.31
CA ASP A 72 25.42 2.03 -2.20
C ASP A 72 24.04 2.58 -1.79
N ALA A 73 23.49 2.10 -0.67
CA ALA A 73 22.24 2.56 -0.09
C ALA A 73 22.46 3.21 1.29
N THR A 74 21.48 3.97 1.76
CA THR A 74 21.43 4.56 3.10
C THR A 74 20.14 4.12 3.78
N ASP A 75 20.23 3.51 4.95
CA ASP A 75 19.08 3.26 5.81
C ASP A 75 18.76 4.57 6.55
N LEU A 76 17.57 5.10 6.32
CA LEU A 76 17.01 6.29 6.93
C LEU A 76 15.93 5.88 7.92
N SER A 77 15.86 6.58 9.04
CA SER A 77 14.76 6.41 9.96
C SER A 77 14.56 7.66 10.81
N TRP A 78 13.34 7.84 11.28
CA TRP A 78 12.88 8.99 12.06
C TRP A 78 11.65 8.54 12.87
N PRO A 79 11.29 9.23 13.95
CA PRO A 79 10.11 8.84 14.70
C PRO A 79 8.81 9.15 13.92
N SER A 80 7.85 8.25 14.03
CA SER A 80 6.47 8.44 13.56
C SER A 80 5.73 9.28 14.61
N HIS A 81 5.62 10.59 14.39
CA HIS A 81 5.10 11.56 15.37
C HIS A 81 3.57 11.77 15.31
N HIS A 82 2.86 11.01 14.48
CA HIS A 82 1.43 11.23 14.28
C HIS A 82 0.60 10.72 15.46
N GLU A 83 -0.16 11.62 16.09
CA GLU A 83 -1.09 11.28 17.17
C GLU A 83 -2.13 10.27 16.68
N LEU A 84 -2.33 9.18 17.41
CA LEU A 84 -3.40 8.20 17.18
C LEU A 84 -4.69 8.76 17.79
N LEU A 85 -5.77 8.83 17.02
CA LEU A 85 -7.00 9.55 17.40
C LEU A 85 -7.83 8.76 18.41
N ASP A 86 -7.95 7.45 18.21
CA ASP A 86 -8.60 6.54 19.16
C ASP A 86 -7.64 6.18 20.31
N ARG A 87 -8.01 6.57 21.54
CA ARG A 87 -7.18 6.36 22.74
C ARG A 87 -6.97 4.89 23.10
N ALA A 88 -7.95 4.02 22.83
CA ALA A 88 -7.82 2.60 23.12
C ALA A 88 -6.83 1.96 22.14
N VAL A 89 -6.96 2.28 20.85
CA VAL A 89 -6.01 1.87 19.82
C VAL A 89 -4.62 2.47 20.08
N ALA A 90 -4.55 3.72 20.54
CA ALA A 90 -3.29 4.40 20.85
C ALA A 90 -2.48 3.67 21.92
N ALA A 91 -3.13 3.21 22.99
CA ALA A 91 -2.49 2.47 24.07
C ALA A 91 -1.88 1.15 23.57
N GLU A 92 -2.58 0.44 22.67
CA GLU A 92 -2.08 -0.78 22.06
C GLU A 92 -0.93 -0.49 21.08
N LEU A 93 -1.14 0.37 20.09
CA LEU A 93 -0.17 0.56 19.01
C LEU A 93 1.14 1.19 19.48
N SER A 94 1.08 2.07 20.49
CA SER A 94 2.27 2.70 21.07
C SER A 94 3.15 1.74 21.86
N SER A 95 2.61 0.58 22.29
CA SER A 95 3.41 -0.46 22.96
C SER A 95 4.41 -1.14 22.01
N TYR A 96 4.16 -1.07 20.69
CA TYR A 96 5.05 -1.63 19.68
C TYR A 96 6.15 -0.64 19.30
N VAL A 97 7.21 -0.58 20.12
CA VAL A 97 8.31 0.39 19.97
C VAL A 97 8.94 0.38 18.57
N ALA A 98 9.09 -0.77 17.91
CA ALA A 98 9.63 -0.82 16.55
C ALA A 98 8.74 -0.09 15.52
N ASN A 99 7.43 -0.04 15.76
CA ASN A 99 6.48 0.62 14.87
C ASN A 99 6.48 2.14 15.00
N THR A 100 7.02 2.68 16.10
CA THR A 100 7.10 4.14 16.32
C THR A 100 8.29 4.78 15.59
N ALA A 101 9.13 4.00 14.90
CA ALA A 101 10.19 4.49 14.03
C ALA A 101 9.90 4.15 12.56
N CYS A 102 9.78 5.17 11.71
CA CYS A 102 9.68 5.02 10.25
C CYS A 102 10.98 4.45 9.70
N GLN A 103 10.93 3.58 8.68
CA GLN A 103 12.11 2.90 8.14
C GLN A 103 12.11 2.96 6.61
N VAL A 104 13.17 3.52 6.03
CA VAL A 104 13.36 3.61 4.59
C VAL A 104 14.79 3.22 4.20
N ARG A 105 14.96 2.44 3.14
CA ARG A 105 16.26 2.31 2.46
C ARG A 105 16.29 3.16 1.20
N LEU A 106 17.15 4.17 1.16
CA LEU A 106 17.30 5.09 0.04
C LEU A 106 18.59 4.80 -0.74
N ARG A 107 18.47 4.59 -2.05
CA ARG A 107 19.59 4.69 -3.01
C ARG A 107 19.45 6.04 -3.71
N SER A 108 20.34 6.98 -3.37
CA SER A 108 20.37 8.30 -3.99
C SER A 108 21.75 8.64 -4.53
N ARG A 109 21.77 9.18 -5.76
CA ARG A 109 22.99 9.56 -6.49
C ARG A 109 22.76 10.89 -7.20
N LEU A 110 23.85 11.60 -7.46
CA LEU A 110 23.82 12.76 -8.35
C LEU A 110 23.88 12.31 -9.81
N ASP A 111 23.23 13.05 -10.71
CA ASP A 111 23.43 12.90 -12.15
C ASP A 111 24.82 13.38 -12.59
N GLU A 112 25.13 13.27 -13.88
CA GLU A 112 26.42 13.67 -14.45
C GLU A 112 26.72 15.18 -14.26
N GLN A 113 25.69 15.99 -14.02
CA GLN A 113 25.79 17.43 -13.78
C GLN A 113 25.77 17.78 -12.29
N GLY A 114 25.85 16.78 -11.40
CA GLY A 114 25.86 17.01 -9.95
C GLY A 114 24.48 17.32 -9.35
N ARG A 115 23.37 17.05 -10.06
CA ARG A 115 22.00 17.36 -9.62
C ARG A 115 21.30 16.12 -9.05
N ARG A 116 20.29 16.35 -8.21
CA ARG A 116 19.40 15.30 -7.72
C ARG A 116 18.56 14.70 -8.84
N ARG A 117 18.29 13.40 -8.72
CA ARG A 117 17.52 12.60 -9.69
C ARG A 117 16.05 12.47 -9.27
N PRO A 118 15.10 12.26 -10.21
CA PRO A 118 13.76 11.81 -9.86
C PRO A 118 13.80 10.57 -8.97
N VAL A 119 12.89 10.45 -8.00
CA VAL A 119 12.88 9.33 -7.05
C VAL A 119 11.56 8.56 -7.09
N ALA A 120 11.67 7.23 -7.16
CA ALA A 120 10.55 6.30 -7.02
C ALA A 120 10.55 5.68 -5.62
N VAL A 121 9.48 5.90 -4.86
CA VAL A 121 9.29 5.31 -3.53
C VAL A 121 8.45 4.04 -3.66
N PHE A 122 9.05 2.90 -3.33
CA PHE A 122 8.46 1.58 -3.38
C PHE A 122 7.86 1.19 -2.04
N ILE A 123 6.63 0.71 -2.06
CA ILE A 123 5.88 0.25 -0.89
C ILE A 123 5.54 -1.23 -1.07
N HIS A 124 6.00 -2.05 -0.13
CA HIS A 124 5.88 -3.50 -0.19
C HIS A 124 4.46 -4.00 0.13
N GLY A 125 4.20 -5.28 -0.14
CA GLY A 125 2.94 -5.96 0.18
C GLY A 125 2.84 -6.48 1.61
N TYR A 126 1.75 -7.15 1.95
CA TYR A 126 1.55 -7.78 3.27
C TYR A 126 2.63 -8.84 3.57
N LEU A 127 3.11 -8.91 4.82
CA LEU A 127 4.19 -9.80 5.30
C LEU A 127 5.56 -9.62 4.63
N ALA A 128 5.76 -8.53 3.88
CA ALA A 128 7.01 -8.22 3.20
C ALA A 128 7.79 -7.09 3.92
N GLY A 129 8.69 -6.39 3.22
CA GLY A 129 9.40 -5.23 3.75
C GLY A 129 10.82 -5.48 4.27
N THR A 130 11.33 -6.71 4.16
CA THR A 130 12.75 -6.99 4.38
C THR A 130 13.55 -6.48 3.19
N TYR A 131 14.43 -5.49 3.39
CA TYR A 131 15.16 -4.83 2.29
C TYR A 131 15.87 -5.80 1.35
N ALA A 132 16.54 -6.82 1.88
CA ALA A 132 17.22 -7.82 1.05
C ALA A 132 16.27 -8.52 0.06
N VAL A 133 15.01 -8.75 0.45
CA VAL A 133 14.00 -9.35 -0.43
C VAL A 133 13.45 -8.31 -1.41
N GLU A 134 13.09 -7.13 -0.92
CA GLU A 134 12.55 -6.04 -1.75
C GLU A 134 13.52 -5.62 -2.86
N GLU A 135 14.81 -5.51 -2.55
CA GLU A 135 15.87 -5.17 -3.53
C GLU A 135 15.98 -6.19 -4.67
N ARG A 136 15.52 -7.43 -4.48
CA ARG A 136 15.51 -8.49 -5.51
C ARG A 136 14.17 -8.59 -6.24
N ILE A 137 13.11 -7.99 -5.70
CA ILE A 137 11.78 -8.01 -6.30
C ILE A 137 11.65 -6.87 -7.29
N TRP A 138 12.03 -5.66 -6.89
CA TRP A 138 11.81 -4.45 -7.69
C TRP A 138 12.86 -4.26 -8.79
N PRO A 139 12.52 -3.58 -9.91
CA PRO A 139 13.45 -3.36 -11.02
C PRO A 139 14.45 -2.21 -10.75
N LEU A 140 15.09 -2.20 -9.58
CA LEU A 140 15.89 -1.07 -9.08
C LEU A 140 17.07 -0.74 -10.00
N GLU A 141 17.77 -1.76 -10.50
CA GLU A 141 18.93 -1.58 -11.40
C GLU A 141 18.52 -1.02 -12.76
N ARG A 142 17.30 -1.34 -13.23
CA ARG A 142 16.77 -0.75 -14.47
C ARG A 142 16.45 0.73 -14.24
N LEU A 143 15.93 1.09 -13.08
CA LEU A 143 15.63 2.47 -12.72
C LEU A 143 16.88 3.31 -12.51
N ASP A 144 17.93 2.77 -11.88
CA ASP A 144 19.22 3.45 -11.76
C ASP A 144 19.80 3.78 -13.13
N ARG A 145 19.75 2.85 -14.09
CA ARG A 145 20.16 3.10 -15.48
C ARG A 145 19.29 4.13 -16.21
N LEU A 146 18.05 4.32 -15.79
CA LEU A 146 17.14 5.35 -16.30
C LEU A 146 17.30 6.70 -15.56
N GLY A 147 18.27 6.80 -14.64
CA GLY A 147 18.54 8.02 -13.89
C GLY A 147 17.54 8.28 -12.77
N PHE A 148 16.91 7.24 -12.21
CA PHE A 148 16.06 7.35 -11.02
C PHE A 148 16.80 6.94 -9.76
N ASP A 149 16.58 7.70 -8.70
CA ASP A 149 16.81 7.28 -7.34
C ASP A 149 15.65 6.39 -6.86
N THR A 150 15.89 5.53 -5.87
CA THR A 150 14.89 4.59 -5.38
C THR A 150 14.86 4.55 -3.86
N ALA A 151 13.67 4.58 -3.27
CA ALA A 151 13.47 4.44 -1.83
C ALA A 151 12.57 3.24 -1.54
N LEU A 152 12.97 2.35 -0.64
CA LEU A 152 12.14 1.24 -0.15
C LEU A 152 11.52 1.63 1.17
N PHE A 153 10.23 1.96 1.18
CA PHE A 153 9.49 2.38 2.37
C PHE A 153 8.89 1.16 3.10
N THR A 154 9.15 1.07 4.40
CA THR A 154 8.63 -0.01 5.25
C THR A 154 7.29 0.40 5.87
N LEU A 155 6.23 -0.35 5.54
CA LEU A 155 4.91 -0.15 6.15
C LEU A 155 4.95 -0.40 7.67
N PRO A 156 4.04 0.24 8.43
CA PRO A 156 3.84 -0.09 9.83
C PRO A 156 3.67 -1.60 10.06
N PHE A 157 4.23 -2.11 11.16
CA PHE A 157 4.19 -3.52 11.58
C PHE A 157 4.85 -4.55 10.65
N HIS A 158 5.66 -4.11 9.69
CA HIS A 158 6.36 -4.97 8.75
C HIS A 158 7.86 -4.75 8.75
N GLY A 159 8.65 -5.68 8.20
CA GLY A 159 10.11 -5.55 8.12
C GLY A 159 10.74 -5.14 9.44
N LEU A 160 11.49 -4.03 9.43
CA LEU A 160 12.12 -3.46 10.62
C LEU A 160 11.14 -2.83 11.62
N ARG A 161 9.88 -2.62 11.23
CA ARG A 161 8.78 -2.13 12.08
C ARG A 161 7.92 -3.27 12.65
N ALA A 162 8.28 -4.53 12.38
CA ALA A 162 7.51 -5.69 12.83
C ALA A 162 7.53 -5.88 14.34
N VAL A 163 6.49 -6.52 14.87
CA VAL A 163 6.43 -6.93 16.27
C VAL A 163 7.51 -7.99 16.53
N THR A 164 8.41 -7.74 17.48
CA THR A 164 9.47 -8.67 17.84
C THR A 164 8.99 -9.70 18.87
N GLY A 165 9.57 -10.90 18.86
CA GLY A 165 9.33 -11.91 19.91
C GLY A 165 8.00 -12.65 19.86
N THR A 166 7.15 -12.43 18.85
CA THR A 166 5.88 -13.14 18.68
C THR A 166 5.86 -13.97 17.39
N ARG A 167 5.14 -15.09 17.39
CA ARG A 167 4.85 -15.91 16.17
C ARG A 167 3.52 -15.50 15.50
N SER A 168 2.88 -14.44 15.99
CA SER A 168 1.58 -13.96 15.48
C SER A 168 1.73 -13.13 14.22
N SER A 169 0.69 -13.13 13.39
CA SER A 169 0.56 -12.20 12.27
C SER A 169 0.64 -10.74 12.77
N PRO A 170 1.14 -9.81 11.95
CA PRO A 170 1.21 -8.41 12.34
C PRO A 170 -0.22 -7.86 12.62
N PRO A 171 -0.36 -6.89 13.54
CA PRO A 171 -1.65 -6.26 13.83
C PRO A 171 -2.31 -5.58 12.62
N PHE A 172 -1.51 -5.25 11.60
CA PHE A 172 -1.93 -4.53 10.41
C PHE A 172 -1.53 -5.24 9.11
N PRO A 173 -2.44 -5.35 8.13
CA PRO A 173 -3.89 -5.33 8.31
C PRO A 173 -4.33 -6.48 9.24
N GLY A 174 -5.24 -6.16 10.15
CA GLY A 174 -5.79 -7.08 11.16
C GLY A 174 -7.32 -7.14 11.14
N ARG A 175 -7.91 -7.76 12.18
CA ARG A 175 -9.37 -7.93 12.30
C ARG A 175 -10.10 -6.67 12.76
N ASP A 176 -9.43 -5.82 13.54
CA ASP A 176 -10.01 -4.62 14.11
C ASP A 176 -9.98 -3.48 13.09
N PRO A 177 -11.14 -2.94 12.66
CA PRO A 177 -11.17 -1.80 11.75
C PRO A 177 -10.51 -0.54 12.31
N ALA A 178 -10.61 -0.28 13.62
CA ALA A 178 -10.02 0.91 14.23
C ALA A 178 -8.49 0.87 14.18
N ILE A 179 -7.87 -0.29 14.51
CA ILE A 179 -6.43 -0.51 14.34
C ILE A 179 -6.01 -0.29 12.88
N ASN A 180 -6.78 -0.85 11.94
CA ASN A 180 -6.49 -0.69 10.52
C ASN A 180 -6.56 0.77 10.06
N ILE A 181 -7.59 1.50 10.48
CA ILE A 181 -7.80 2.92 10.12
C ILE A 181 -6.65 3.77 10.65
N GLU A 182 -6.32 3.65 11.93
CA GLU A 182 -5.20 4.39 12.54
C GLU A 182 -3.86 4.03 11.90
N THR A 183 -3.65 2.76 11.56
CA THR A 183 -2.39 2.34 10.94
C THR A 183 -2.27 2.78 9.48
N PHE A 184 -3.36 2.78 8.70
CA PHE A 184 -3.36 3.40 7.37
C PHE A 184 -3.11 4.90 7.46
N ARG A 185 -3.71 5.57 8.45
CA ARG A 185 -3.46 6.99 8.71
C ARG A 185 -1.98 7.23 9.02
N GLN A 186 -1.40 6.46 9.94
CA GLN A 186 0.04 6.50 10.26
C GLN A 186 0.89 6.32 8.99
N ALA A 187 0.63 5.27 8.19
CA ALA A 187 1.40 4.98 6.99
C ALA A 187 1.34 6.11 5.96
N VAL A 188 0.18 6.72 5.74
CA VAL A 188 0.01 7.86 4.82
C VAL A 188 0.75 9.09 5.33
N CYS A 189 0.67 9.38 6.62
CA CYS A 189 1.32 10.55 7.19
C CYS A 189 2.86 10.39 7.19
N ASP A 190 3.38 9.24 7.66
CA ASP A 190 4.80 8.88 7.59
C ASP A 190 5.35 9.01 6.16
N LEU A 191 4.56 8.54 5.18
CA LEU A 191 4.94 8.63 3.77
C LEU A 191 4.95 10.08 3.30
N ARG A 192 3.94 10.90 3.61
CA ARG A 192 3.88 12.31 3.20
C ARG A 192 5.02 13.14 3.80
N ASP A 193 5.41 12.87 5.05
CA ASP A 193 6.59 13.49 5.68
C ASP A 193 7.86 13.17 4.89
N PHE A 194 8.03 11.90 4.49
CA PHE A 194 9.16 11.45 3.68
C PHE A 194 9.16 12.04 2.27
N LEU A 195 7.99 12.13 1.61
CA LEU A 195 7.87 12.78 0.30
C LEU A 195 8.23 14.27 0.39
N GLY A 196 7.78 14.96 1.45
CA GLY A 196 8.15 16.34 1.73
C GLY A 196 9.66 16.51 1.97
N TRP A 197 10.29 15.58 2.67
CA TRP A 197 11.74 15.58 2.85
C TRP A 197 12.51 15.37 1.54
N LEU A 198 12.10 14.41 0.69
CA LEU A 198 12.70 14.20 -0.63
C LEU A 198 12.62 15.45 -1.52
N ARG A 199 11.48 16.16 -1.50
CA ARG A 199 11.33 17.42 -2.23
C ARG A 199 12.30 18.49 -1.71
N ARG A 200 12.44 18.64 -0.39
CA ARG A 200 13.39 19.58 0.24
C ARG A 200 14.86 19.24 -0.04
N GLU A 201 15.18 17.95 -0.17
CA GLU A 201 16.51 17.47 -0.57
C GLU A 201 16.85 17.79 -2.04
N GLY A 202 15.90 18.33 -2.80
CA GLY A 202 16.08 18.82 -4.17
C GLY A 202 15.70 17.81 -5.25
N HIS A 203 15.03 16.70 -4.92
CA HIS A 203 14.58 15.75 -5.93
C HIS A 203 13.54 16.41 -6.87
N PRO A 204 13.77 16.45 -8.20
CA PRO A 204 12.93 17.21 -9.14
C PRO A 204 11.54 16.59 -9.35
N ALA A 205 11.40 15.29 -9.07
CA ALA A 205 10.15 14.56 -9.18
C ALA A 205 10.13 13.41 -8.16
N VAL A 206 9.03 13.26 -7.44
CA VAL A 206 8.82 12.22 -6.43
C VAL A 206 7.54 11.48 -6.78
N GLY A 207 7.59 10.15 -6.86
CA GLY A 207 6.40 9.35 -7.16
C GLY A 207 6.36 8.03 -6.40
N LEU A 208 5.18 7.41 -6.39
CA LEU A 208 4.92 6.21 -5.61
C LEU A 208 4.74 4.99 -6.51
N VAL A 209 5.30 3.87 -6.07
CA VAL A 209 5.05 2.53 -6.61
C VAL A 209 4.67 1.64 -5.44
N GLY A 210 3.56 0.92 -5.53
CA GLY A 210 3.10 0.07 -4.43
C GLY A 210 2.61 -1.28 -4.90
N MET A 211 2.98 -2.36 -4.21
CA MET A 211 2.48 -3.71 -4.51
C MET A 211 1.43 -4.16 -3.50
N SER A 212 0.29 -4.70 -3.95
CA SER A 212 -0.70 -5.30 -3.05
C SER A 212 -1.18 -4.32 -1.98
N LEU A 213 -0.94 -4.58 -0.69
CA LEU A 213 -1.17 -3.64 0.42
C LEU A 213 -0.46 -2.30 0.21
N GLY A 214 0.79 -2.31 -0.25
CA GLY A 214 1.51 -1.09 -0.61
C GLY A 214 0.88 -0.35 -1.79
N GLY A 215 0.23 -1.07 -2.71
CA GLY A 215 -0.55 -0.46 -3.80
C GLY A 215 -1.80 0.26 -3.29
N TYR A 216 -2.47 -0.30 -2.29
CA TYR A 216 -3.57 0.37 -1.58
C TYR A 216 -3.08 1.63 -0.86
N THR A 217 -1.99 1.53 -0.08
CA THR A 217 -1.41 2.67 0.64
C THR A 217 -0.95 3.76 -0.33
N ALA A 218 -0.26 3.42 -1.42
CA ALA A 218 0.17 4.38 -2.44
C ALA A 218 -1.03 5.08 -3.09
N ALA A 219 -2.08 4.33 -3.44
CA ALA A 219 -3.31 4.89 -4.00
C ALA A 219 -4.03 5.81 -3.00
N LEU A 220 -4.10 5.43 -1.72
CA LEU A 220 -4.67 6.28 -0.67
C LEU A 220 -3.88 7.58 -0.54
N THR A 221 -2.54 7.50 -0.45
CA THR A 221 -1.67 8.67 -0.37
C THR A 221 -1.85 9.61 -1.57
N ALA A 222 -2.09 9.08 -2.78
CA ALA A 222 -2.34 9.90 -3.96
C ALA A 222 -3.70 10.63 -3.99
N THR A 223 -4.57 10.39 -3.01
CA THR A 223 -5.79 11.20 -2.76
C THR A 223 -5.57 12.28 -1.69
N VAL A 224 -4.38 12.33 -1.11
CA VAL A 224 -4.03 13.20 0.02
C VAL A 224 -2.84 14.10 -0.34
N ASP A 225 -1.76 13.56 -0.90
CA ASP A 225 -0.59 14.31 -1.35
C ASP A 225 -0.85 14.90 -2.76
N PRO A 226 -0.74 16.22 -2.94
CA PRO A 226 -1.07 16.89 -4.20
C PRO A 226 0.08 17.00 -5.21
N ASP A 227 1.31 16.59 -4.86
CA ASP A 227 2.50 16.87 -5.69
C ASP A 227 3.25 15.59 -6.10
N LEU A 228 2.51 14.51 -6.36
CA LEU A 228 3.07 13.27 -6.88
C LEU A 228 3.34 13.40 -8.38
N ALA A 229 4.58 13.12 -8.80
CA ALA A 229 4.96 13.10 -10.21
C ALA A 229 4.35 11.91 -10.97
N PHE A 230 4.19 10.78 -10.29
CA PHE A 230 3.58 9.55 -10.81
C PHE A 230 3.08 8.63 -9.68
N LEU A 231 2.15 7.73 -10.04
CA LEU A 231 1.64 6.66 -9.19
C LEU A 231 1.57 5.34 -9.99
N VAL A 232 2.12 4.25 -9.45
CA VAL A 232 2.00 2.91 -10.05
C VAL A 232 1.58 1.86 -9.01
N PRO A 233 0.28 1.58 -8.85
CA PRO A 233 -0.22 0.49 -8.04
C PRO A 233 -0.10 -0.83 -8.83
N VAL A 234 0.60 -1.82 -8.27
CA VAL A 234 0.88 -3.13 -8.87
C VAL A 234 0.14 -4.21 -8.07
N ILE A 235 -0.63 -5.05 -8.75
CA ILE A 235 -1.55 -6.03 -8.16
C ILE A 235 -2.26 -5.46 -6.91
N PRO A 236 -2.87 -4.26 -7.01
CA PRO A 236 -3.26 -3.51 -5.83
C PRO A 236 -4.53 -4.07 -5.21
N LEU A 237 -4.67 -3.87 -3.90
CA LEU A 237 -5.98 -3.85 -3.27
C LEU A 237 -6.65 -2.48 -3.49
N ALA A 238 -7.97 -2.45 -3.67
CA ALA A 238 -8.74 -1.20 -3.84
C ALA A 238 -9.79 -0.94 -2.75
N CYS A 239 -10.26 -2.00 -2.08
CA CYS A 239 -11.29 -1.90 -1.05
C CYS A 239 -11.16 -3.08 -0.07
N LEU A 240 -10.94 -2.78 1.22
CA LEU A 240 -10.81 -3.80 2.26
C LEU A 240 -12.11 -4.57 2.49
N VAL A 241 -13.26 -3.91 2.32
CA VAL A 241 -14.57 -4.57 2.48
C VAL A 241 -14.85 -5.56 1.35
N ASP A 242 -14.59 -5.17 0.10
CA ASP A 242 -14.72 -6.08 -1.04
C ASP A 242 -13.81 -7.30 -0.83
N PHE A 243 -12.56 -7.07 -0.41
CA PHE A 243 -11.65 -8.15 -0.10
C PHE A 243 -12.15 -9.04 1.03
N ALA A 244 -12.66 -8.46 2.12
CA ALA A 244 -13.25 -9.26 3.20
C ALA A 244 -14.42 -10.13 2.72
N VAL A 245 -15.29 -9.61 1.86
CA VAL A 245 -16.38 -10.38 1.21
C VAL A 245 -15.82 -11.49 0.32
N GLU A 246 -14.87 -11.18 -0.58
CA GLU A 246 -14.25 -12.15 -1.49
C GLU A 246 -13.50 -13.27 -0.77
N GLN A 247 -12.90 -12.92 0.38
CA GLN A 247 -12.21 -13.87 1.26
C GLN A 247 -13.17 -14.63 2.19
N GLY A 248 -14.49 -14.37 2.16
CA GLY A 248 -15.48 -15.05 2.99
C GLY A 248 -15.41 -14.66 4.48
N HIS A 249 -14.85 -13.49 4.78
CA HIS A 249 -14.76 -12.94 6.14
C HIS A 249 -15.99 -12.09 6.53
N LEU A 250 -16.87 -11.78 5.57
CA LEU A 250 -18.15 -11.13 5.82
C LEU A 250 -19.29 -11.97 5.27
N PRO A 251 -20.43 -12.04 5.98
CA PRO A 251 -21.62 -12.72 5.47
C PRO A 251 -22.14 -12.01 4.22
N ILE A 252 -22.84 -12.75 3.36
CA ILE A 252 -23.45 -12.22 2.13
C ILE A 252 -24.92 -12.65 2.01
N GLY A 253 -25.72 -11.85 1.30
CA GLY A 253 -27.03 -12.26 0.82
C GLY A 253 -28.23 -12.07 1.78
N SER A 254 -28.02 -11.55 2.99
CA SER A 254 -29.12 -11.20 3.92
C SER A 254 -29.22 -9.68 4.16
N PRO A 255 -30.40 -9.14 4.54
CA PRO A 255 -30.53 -7.73 4.91
C PRO A 255 -29.57 -7.30 6.03
N SER A 256 -29.33 -8.15 7.03
CA SER A 256 -28.39 -7.87 8.12
C SER A 256 -26.94 -7.85 7.62
N ALA A 257 -26.57 -8.74 6.70
CA ALA A 257 -25.26 -8.73 6.06
C ALA A 257 -25.02 -7.43 5.26
N LEU A 258 -26.04 -6.95 4.54
CA LEU A 258 -25.95 -5.68 3.82
C LEU A 258 -25.80 -4.47 4.77
N ARG A 259 -26.48 -4.46 5.92
CA ARG A 259 -26.29 -3.40 6.93
C ARG A 259 -24.87 -3.41 7.47
N LEU A 260 -24.36 -4.58 7.83
CA LEU A 260 -23.00 -4.75 8.34
C LEU A 260 -21.94 -4.29 7.32
N GLU A 261 -22.10 -4.70 6.05
CA GLU A 261 -21.21 -4.28 4.97
C GLU A 261 -21.21 -2.75 4.81
N ARG A 262 -22.39 -2.12 4.82
CA ARG A 262 -22.51 -0.65 4.74
C ARG A 262 -21.84 0.06 5.91
N ALA A 263 -22.06 -0.42 7.14
CA ALA A 263 -21.42 0.16 8.32
C ALA A 263 -19.88 0.04 8.23
N LEU A 264 -19.37 -1.10 7.79
CA LEU A 264 -17.93 -1.29 7.62
C LEU A 264 -17.34 -0.43 6.48
N ARG A 265 -18.09 -0.24 5.39
CA ARG A 265 -17.69 0.68 4.30
C ARG A 265 -17.60 2.11 4.79
N ARG A 266 -18.54 2.55 5.65
CA ARG A 266 -18.48 3.87 6.30
C ARG A 266 -17.26 3.98 7.21
N ALA A 267 -17.02 2.98 8.06
CA ALA A 267 -15.85 2.93 8.95
C ALA A 267 -14.52 3.10 8.19
N TYR A 268 -14.34 2.38 7.08
CA TYR A 268 -13.14 2.51 6.25
C TYR A 268 -13.14 3.70 5.28
N GLY A 269 -14.19 4.51 5.23
CA GLY A 269 -14.39 5.54 4.20
C GLY A 269 -13.19 6.49 4.06
N LEU A 270 -12.66 6.97 5.19
CA LEU A 270 -11.53 7.91 5.20
C LEU A 270 -10.20 7.31 4.75
N VAL A 271 -10.04 5.99 4.87
CA VAL A 271 -8.83 5.26 4.46
C VAL A 271 -9.07 4.43 3.21
N SER A 272 -10.16 4.66 2.46
CA SER A 272 -10.42 4.00 1.18
C SER A 272 -10.04 4.91 0.02
N PRO A 273 -9.10 4.52 -0.86
CA PRO A 273 -8.68 5.36 -1.98
C PRO A 273 -9.87 5.80 -2.84
N CYS A 274 -10.77 4.87 -3.19
CA CYS A 274 -11.90 5.16 -4.06
C CYS A 274 -13.02 6.00 -3.44
N CYS A 275 -12.91 6.37 -2.16
CA CYS A 275 -13.86 7.25 -1.46
C CYS A 275 -13.38 8.71 -1.41
N ARG A 276 -12.21 9.02 -1.99
CA ARG A 276 -11.60 10.36 -1.97
C ARG A 276 -11.24 10.78 -3.39
N PRO A 277 -11.39 12.05 -3.79
CA PRO A 277 -10.99 12.47 -5.12
C PRO A 277 -9.47 12.30 -5.32
N PRO A 278 -9.02 11.81 -6.49
CA PRO A 278 -7.61 11.83 -6.85
C PRO A 278 -7.01 13.23 -6.75
N ARG A 279 -5.76 13.33 -6.26
CA ARG A 279 -4.96 14.56 -6.28
C ARG A 279 -3.84 14.52 -7.33
N ILE A 280 -3.88 13.53 -8.20
CA ILE A 280 -2.94 13.29 -9.29
C ILE A 280 -3.72 13.08 -10.58
N GLU A 281 -3.22 13.64 -11.68
CA GLU A 281 -3.82 13.47 -12.99
C GLU A 281 -3.69 12.02 -13.50
N GLY A 282 -4.75 11.49 -14.13
CA GLY A 282 -4.77 10.11 -14.61
C GLY A 282 -3.64 9.74 -15.58
N ARG A 283 -3.13 10.69 -16.39
CA ARG A 283 -1.97 10.47 -17.27
C ARG A 283 -0.66 10.18 -16.53
N ARG A 284 -0.57 10.56 -15.24
CA ARG A 284 0.58 10.31 -14.35
C ARG A 284 0.42 8.98 -13.59
N VAL A 285 -0.71 8.31 -13.73
CA VAL A 285 -1.01 7.05 -13.05
C VAL A 285 -0.96 5.88 -14.04
N LEU A 286 -0.36 4.76 -13.64
CA LEU A 286 -0.46 3.48 -14.35
C LEU A 286 -0.90 2.42 -13.35
N VAL A 287 -2.04 1.78 -13.58
CA VAL A 287 -2.45 0.64 -12.75
C VAL A 287 -2.02 -0.65 -13.41
N ILE A 288 -1.39 -1.53 -12.64
CA ILE A 288 -0.93 -2.83 -13.12
C ILE A 288 -1.68 -3.93 -12.38
N GLY A 289 -2.47 -4.72 -13.10
CA GLY A 289 -3.15 -5.91 -12.59
C GLY A 289 -2.52 -7.21 -13.10
N ALA A 290 -2.94 -8.33 -12.50
CA ALA A 290 -2.52 -9.66 -12.89
C ALA A 290 -3.76 -10.54 -13.16
N ARG A 291 -3.78 -11.23 -14.30
CA ARG A 291 -4.97 -11.97 -14.78
C ARG A 291 -5.26 -13.21 -13.95
N ALA A 292 -4.23 -13.88 -13.45
CA ALA A 292 -4.37 -15.12 -12.66
C ALA A 292 -4.44 -14.86 -11.15
N ASP A 293 -4.38 -13.60 -10.71
CA ASP A 293 -4.43 -13.19 -9.31
C ASP A 293 -5.76 -13.62 -8.65
N GLN A 294 -5.67 -14.37 -7.56
CA GLN A 294 -6.83 -14.78 -6.76
C GLN A 294 -6.86 -14.18 -5.35
N ILE A 295 -5.88 -13.34 -5.01
CA ILE A 295 -5.80 -12.63 -3.73
C ILE A 295 -6.40 -11.24 -3.90
N THR A 296 -5.78 -10.40 -4.73
CA THR A 296 -6.30 -9.10 -5.15
C THR A 296 -6.75 -9.22 -6.60
N ARG A 297 -7.91 -9.84 -6.81
CA ARG A 297 -8.46 -10.08 -8.15
C ARG A 297 -8.39 -8.83 -9.00
N VAL A 298 -8.21 -9.01 -10.32
CA VAL A 298 -8.04 -7.91 -11.30
C VAL A 298 -9.12 -6.81 -11.22
N ASN A 299 -10.29 -7.09 -10.63
CA ASN A 299 -11.32 -6.08 -10.37
C ASN A 299 -10.86 -4.96 -9.45
N HIS A 300 -9.97 -5.21 -8.48
CA HIS A 300 -9.37 -4.15 -7.68
C HIS A 300 -8.50 -3.21 -8.55
N ALA A 301 -7.68 -3.78 -9.44
CA ALA A 301 -6.90 -3.00 -10.40
C ALA A 301 -7.80 -2.19 -11.36
N ARG A 302 -8.88 -2.80 -11.89
CA ARG A 302 -9.86 -2.09 -12.71
C ARG A 302 -10.54 -0.95 -11.98
N ARG A 303 -10.90 -1.16 -10.70
CA ARG A 303 -11.55 -0.15 -9.86
C ARG A 303 -10.64 1.06 -9.64
N LEU A 304 -9.35 0.84 -9.34
CA LEU A 304 -8.40 1.96 -9.22
C LEU A 304 -8.13 2.63 -10.57
N ALA A 305 -7.98 1.88 -11.66
CA ALA A 305 -7.79 2.46 -12.99
C ALA A 305 -8.96 3.38 -13.37
N HIS A 306 -10.19 2.94 -13.12
CA HIS A 306 -11.38 3.77 -13.32
C HIS A 306 -11.36 5.00 -12.40
N HIS A 307 -11.09 4.81 -11.11
CA HIS A 307 -11.09 5.89 -10.12
C HIS A 307 -10.10 7.02 -10.47
N PHE A 308 -8.89 6.67 -10.90
CA PHE A 308 -7.87 7.63 -11.31
C PHE A 308 -7.97 8.08 -12.77
N SER A 309 -8.96 7.60 -13.54
CA SER A 309 -9.02 7.81 -15.01
C SER A 309 -7.70 7.46 -15.69
N ALA A 310 -7.14 6.31 -15.33
CA ALA A 310 -5.78 5.90 -15.64
C ALA A 310 -5.73 4.68 -16.55
N PRO A 311 -4.66 4.51 -17.35
CA PRO A 311 -4.42 3.27 -18.08
C PRO A 311 -4.29 2.07 -17.12
N LEU A 312 -4.84 0.93 -17.56
CA LEU A 312 -4.69 -0.37 -16.91
C LEU A 312 -3.87 -1.31 -17.79
N HIS A 313 -2.75 -1.82 -17.27
CA HIS A 313 -2.01 -2.92 -17.85
C HIS A 313 -2.31 -4.21 -17.09
N VAL A 314 -2.65 -5.31 -17.78
CA VAL A 314 -2.92 -6.61 -17.15
C VAL A 314 -2.02 -7.69 -17.73
N TRP A 315 -1.14 -8.25 -16.89
CA TRP A 315 -0.23 -9.32 -17.26
C TRP A 315 -0.84 -10.72 -17.00
N PRO A 316 -0.26 -11.85 -17.47
CA PRO A 316 -0.84 -13.19 -17.30
C PRO A 316 -0.53 -13.95 -15.98
N GLY A 317 0.49 -13.57 -15.19
CA GLY A 317 0.81 -14.15 -13.87
C GLY A 317 -0.25 -13.94 -12.76
N GLY A 318 0.04 -14.44 -11.55
CA GLY A 318 -0.80 -14.34 -10.34
C GLY A 318 -0.21 -13.40 -9.27
N HIS A 319 -0.76 -13.45 -8.04
CA HIS A 319 -0.36 -12.57 -6.94
C HIS A 319 0.99 -12.98 -6.33
N LEU A 320 1.09 -14.26 -5.93
CA LEU A 320 2.29 -14.83 -5.33
C LEU A 320 3.27 -15.31 -6.40
N VAL A 321 2.74 -16.09 -7.36
CA VAL A 321 3.53 -16.57 -8.50
C VAL A 321 3.42 -15.57 -9.65
N GLN A 322 4.26 -14.54 -9.57
CA GLN A 322 4.32 -13.43 -10.54
C GLN A 322 5.10 -13.79 -11.81
N TRP A 323 4.76 -14.94 -12.42
CA TRP A 323 5.36 -15.33 -13.69
C TRP A 323 5.13 -14.26 -14.77
N GLY A 324 6.18 -13.89 -15.49
CA GLY A 324 6.11 -12.84 -16.50
C GLY A 324 6.12 -11.41 -15.97
N ARG A 325 6.36 -11.19 -14.66
CA ARG A 325 6.44 -9.84 -14.06
C ARG A 325 7.40 -8.86 -14.75
N ALA A 326 8.38 -9.37 -15.50
CA ALA A 326 9.28 -8.55 -16.30
C ALA A 326 8.54 -7.68 -17.33
N GLU A 327 7.44 -8.16 -17.93
CA GLU A 327 6.60 -7.38 -18.85
C GLU A 327 6.04 -6.14 -18.15
N ALA A 328 5.63 -6.32 -16.90
CA ALA A 328 5.00 -5.28 -16.13
C ALA A 328 5.98 -4.29 -15.55
N PHE A 329 7.14 -4.76 -15.10
CA PHE A 329 8.22 -3.88 -14.69
C PHE A 329 8.77 -3.07 -15.87
N ALA A 330 8.76 -3.62 -17.09
CA ALA A 330 9.03 -2.81 -18.27
C ALA A 330 8.01 -1.68 -18.41
N ARG A 331 6.71 -1.99 -18.36
CA ARG A 331 5.63 -0.98 -18.42
C ARG A 331 5.73 0.06 -17.31
N LEU A 332 6.04 -0.37 -16.09
CA LEU A 332 6.29 0.51 -14.95
C LEU A 332 7.43 1.49 -15.26
N THR A 333 8.59 1.00 -15.68
CA THR A 333 9.75 1.88 -15.92
C THR A 333 9.53 2.82 -17.10
N ASP A 334 8.83 2.37 -18.14
CA ASP A 334 8.50 3.21 -19.30
C ASP A 334 7.53 4.33 -18.88
N HIS A 335 6.54 4.01 -18.05
CA HIS A 335 5.59 4.99 -17.50
C HIS A 335 6.29 6.03 -16.62
N LEU A 336 7.17 5.61 -15.71
CA LEU A 336 7.94 6.51 -14.87
C LEU A 336 8.76 7.49 -15.72
N GLY A 337 9.47 7.00 -16.72
CA GLY A 337 10.27 7.82 -17.63
C GLY A 337 9.44 8.82 -18.45
N ALA A 338 8.22 8.47 -18.82
CA ALA A 338 7.29 9.38 -19.50
C ALA A 338 6.69 10.41 -18.53
N ALA A 339 6.26 9.99 -17.35
CA ALA A 339 5.55 10.84 -16.39
C ALA A 339 6.42 11.98 -15.84
N VAL A 340 7.73 11.75 -15.63
CA VAL A 340 8.66 12.80 -15.17
C VAL A 340 8.99 13.84 -16.23
N ARG A 341 8.65 13.60 -17.50
CA ARG A 341 8.79 14.58 -18.61
C ARG A 341 7.55 15.43 -18.80
N LEU A 342 6.45 15.10 -18.15
CA LEU A 342 5.22 15.88 -18.23
C LEU A 342 5.37 17.18 -17.43
N PRO A 343 4.98 18.34 -17.97
CA PRO A 343 5.01 19.61 -17.25
C PRO A 343 4.15 19.51 -15.98
N LYS A 344 4.64 20.05 -14.86
CA LYS A 344 3.81 20.28 -13.68
C LYS A 344 2.86 21.43 -14.03
N ASP A 345 1.56 21.19 -13.94
CA ASP A 345 0.52 22.19 -14.22
C ASP A 345 0.45 23.27 -13.13
#